data_AF-A0A4Q3IFD2-F1
#
_entry.id   AF-A0A4Q3IFD2-F1
#
_cell.length_a   1.000
_cell.length_b   1.000
_cell.length_c   1.000
_cell.angle_alpha   90.00
_cell.angle_beta   90.00
_cell.angle_gamma   90.00
#
_symmetry.space_group_name_H-M   'P 1'
#
loop_
_entity.id
_entity.type
_entity.pdbx_description
1 polymer ?
#
loop_
_entity_poly.entity_id
_entity_poly.type
_entity_poly.pdbx_seq_one_letter_code
_entity_poly.pdbx_strand_id
1 'polypeptide(L)'
;MAMLSAPVRAQDAAAALTGNWQGTYTCAQGKTGLTLTIDRQEGSTFSGVFQFYPLRENITVPEGCFTVSGRTRSDGALDIAGSAWIKRPAGYITVDLHGRVGQ
;
A
#
# COMPACT_ATOMS: atom_id res chain seq x y z
N MET A 1 -34.59 26.21 25.42
CA MET A 1 -33.33 25.94 24.71
C MET A 1 -33.41 24.55 24.09
N ALA A 2 -33.45 24.44 22.77
CA ALA A 2 -33.33 23.15 22.07
C ALA A 2 -31.88 22.99 21.62
N MET A 3 -31.21 21.92 22.07
CA MET A 3 -29.88 21.56 21.56
C MET A 3 -30.09 20.70 20.31
N LEU A 4 -29.80 21.28 19.15
CA LEU A 4 -29.70 20.55 17.89
C LEU A 4 -28.42 19.72 17.93
N SER A 5 -28.52 18.51 18.48
CA SER A 5 -27.48 17.49 18.29
C SER A 5 -27.49 17.12 16.81
N ALA A 6 -26.57 17.68 16.03
CA ALA A 6 -26.29 17.17 14.70
C ALA A 6 -25.88 15.69 14.85
N PRO A 7 -26.37 14.77 14.00
CA PRO A 7 -25.73 13.47 13.95
C PRO A 7 -24.30 13.76 13.53
N VAL A 8 -23.32 13.30 14.32
CA VAL A 8 -22.00 13.07 13.74
C VAL A 8 -22.30 12.06 12.65
N ARG A 9 -22.35 12.52 11.39
CA ARG A 9 -22.29 11.59 10.27
C ARG A 9 -20.98 10.88 10.54
N ALA A 10 -21.04 9.60 10.86
CA ALA A 10 -19.86 8.76 10.85
C ALA A 10 -19.19 9.08 9.52
N GLN A 11 -18.11 9.84 9.60
CA GLN A 11 -17.26 10.09 8.45
C GLN A 11 -16.96 8.69 7.99
N ASP A 12 -17.42 8.29 6.80
CA ASP A 12 -17.18 6.98 6.20
C ASP A 12 -15.82 6.53 6.66
N ALA A 13 -15.79 5.63 7.66
CA ALA A 13 -14.54 5.28 8.31
C ALA A 13 -13.84 4.49 7.23
N ALA A 14 -12.96 5.18 6.49
CA ALA A 14 -12.20 4.59 5.41
C ALA A 14 -11.66 3.28 5.98
N ALA A 15 -12.01 2.17 5.33
CA ALA A 15 -11.75 0.84 5.87
C ALA A 15 -10.31 0.80 6.41
N ALA A 16 -10.12 0.30 7.62
CA ALA A 16 -8.81 0.29 8.23
C ALA A 16 -7.86 -0.55 7.37
N LEU A 17 -6.84 0.08 6.80
CA LEU A 17 -5.83 -0.52 5.93
C LEU A 17 -4.56 -0.90 6.68
N THR A 18 -4.39 -0.42 7.91
CA THR A 18 -3.23 -0.69 8.75
C THR A 18 -3.03 -2.20 8.90
N GLY A 19 -1.83 -2.69 8.58
CA GLY A 19 -1.54 -4.13 8.59
C GLY A 19 -0.54 -4.57 7.52
N ASN A 20 -0.37 -5.89 7.41
CA ASN A 20 0.53 -6.54 6.47
C ASN A 20 -0.25 -7.20 5.34
N TRP A 21 -0.01 -6.73 4.12
CA TRP A 21 -0.63 -7.20 2.90
C TRP A 21 0.40 -7.96 2.08
N GLN A 22 0.14 -9.22 1.79
CA GLN A 22 1.06 -10.09 1.07
C GLN A 22 0.47 -10.46 -0.28
N GLY A 23 1.34 -10.52 -1.29
CA GLY A 23 0.93 -10.90 -2.64
C GLY A 23 2.12 -11.17 -3.54
N THR A 24 1.84 -11.26 -4.83
CA THR A 24 2.87 -11.36 -5.86
C THR A 24 2.53 -10.43 -7.00
N TYR A 25 3.55 -9.90 -7.65
CA TYR A 25 3.40 -9.12 -8.88
C TYR A 25 4.36 -9.66 -9.96
N THR A 26 4.06 -9.34 -11.21
CA THR A 26 4.90 -9.74 -12.35
C THR A 26 5.47 -8.49 -12.99
N CYS A 27 6.80 -8.41 -13.05
CA CYS A 27 7.54 -7.39 -13.80
C CYS A 27 8.41 -8.04 -14.88
N ALA A 28 9.26 -7.26 -15.57
CA ALA A 28 10.16 -7.76 -16.61
C ALA A 28 11.07 -8.91 -16.11
N GLN A 29 11.44 -8.92 -14.83
CA GLN A 29 12.20 -9.99 -14.17
C GLN A 29 11.38 -11.25 -13.84
N GLY A 30 10.08 -11.27 -14.09
CA GLY A 30 9.17 -12.35 -13.74
C GLY A 30 8.41 -12.14 -12.43
N LYS A 31 7.80 -13.22 -11.94
CA LYS A 31 6.97 -13.19 -10.73
C LYS A 31 7.83 -12.93 -9.49
N THR A 32 7.38 -11.99 -8.68
CA THR A 32 8.11 -11.45 -7.53
C THR A 32 7.19 -11.41 -6.32
N GLY A 33 7.71 -11.75 -5.15
CA GLY A 33 6.98 -11.67 -3.88
C GLY A 33 6.88 -10.23 -3.41
N LEU A 34 5.77 -9.90 -2.76
CA LEU A 34 5.46 -8.55 -2.29
C LEU A 34 4.88 -8.62 -0.89
N THR A 35 5.37 -7.75 -0.02
CA THR A 35 4.75 -7.42 1.25
C THR A 35 4.62 -5.90 1.35
N LEU A 36 3.40 -5.43 1.52
CA LEU A 36 3.09 -4.04 1.82
C LEU A 36 2.68 -3.96 3.29
N THR A 37 3.43 -3.20 4.08
CA THR A 37 3.08 -2.91 5.47
C THR A 37 2.57 -1.47 5.55
N ILE A 38 1.34 -1.29 6.02
CA ILE A 38 0.76 0.03 6.27
C ILE A 38 0.81 0.26 7.78
N ASP A 39 1.63 1.20 8.23
CA ASP A 39 1.84 1.50 9.66
C ASP A 39 1.08 2.75 10.15
N ARG A 40 0.70 3.65 9.24
CA ARG A 40 -0.10 4.84 9.57
C ARG A 40 -1.21 5.06 8.57
N GLN A 41 -2.38 5.43 9.08
CA GLN A 41 -3.53 5.86 8.29
C GLN A 41 -4.21 7.04 8.98
N GLU A 42 -4.50 8.09 8.22
CA GLU A 42 -5.20 9.29 8.66
C GLU A 42 -6.32 9.60 7.66
N GLY A 43 -7.55 9.21 8.01
CA GLY A 43 -8.69 9.33 7.11
C GLY A 43 -8.48 8.53 5.82
N SER A 44 -8.40 9.23 4.68
CA SER A 44 -8.22 8.64 3.35
C SER A 44 -6.77 8.55 2.90
N THR A 45 -5.79 9.01 3.70
CA THR A 45 -4.37 8.87 3.37
C THR A 45 -3.70 7.86 4.29
N PHE A 46 -2.66 7.21 3.79
CA PHE A 46 -1.87 6.25 4.55
C PHE A 46 -0.42 6.24 4.10
N SER A 47 0.45 5.72 4.95
CA SER A 47 1.87 5.51 4.64
C SER A 47 2.31 4.13 5.08
N GLY A 48 3.37 3.65 4.45
CA GLY A 48 3.83 2.30 4.66
C GLY A 48 5.21 2.00 4.08
N VAL A 49 5.56 0.73 4.12
CA VAL A 49 6.74 0.15 3.49
C VAL A 49 6.33 -0.90 2.49
N PHE A 50 6.83 -0.76 1.27
CA PHE A 50 6.77 -1.79 0.25
C PHE A 50 8.06 -2.59 0.27
N GLN A 51 7.95 -3.92 0.35
CA GLN A 51 9.07 -4.84 0.24
C GLN A 51 8.81 -5.85 -0.87
N PHE A 52 9.81 -6.08 -1.71
CA PHE A 52 9.82 -7.16 -2.69
C PHE A 52 10.94 -8.15 -2.42
N TYR A 53 10.72 -9.40 -2.78
CA TYR A 53 11.64 -10.51 -2.48
C TYR A 53 11.51 -11.66 -3.49
N PRO A 54 12.55 -12.50 -3.62
CA PRO A 54 12.52 -13.68 -4.46
C PRO A 54 11.46 -14.70 -4.01
N LEU A 55 10.88 -15.41 -4.96
CA LEU A 55 10.02 -16.56 -4.72
C LEU A 55 10.76 -17.85 -5.06
N ARG A 56 10.29 -19.01 -4.57
CA ARG A 56 10.91 -20.31 -4.91
C ARG A 56 11.03 -20.56 -6.42
N GLU A 57 10.08 -20.01 -7.17
CA GLU A 57 9.96 -20.12 -8.63
C GLU A 57 10.82 -19.09 -9.38
N ASN A 58 11.30 -18.06 -8.68
CA ASN A 58 12.11 -16.99 -9.26
C ASN A 58 13.11 -16.44 -8.22
N ILE A 59 14.14 -17.24 -7.93
CA ILE A 59 15.13 -16.96 -6.87
C ILE A 59 16.16 -15.89 -7.24
N THR A 60 16.18 -15.46 -8.50
CA THR A 60 17.15 -14.48 -9.01
C THR A 60 16.74 -13.03 -8.75
N VAL A 61 15.50 -12.80 -8.33
CA VAL A 61 15.01 -11.46 -8.00
C VAL A 61 15.69 -11.01 -6.70
N PRO A 62 16.39 -9.86 -6.68
CA PRO A 62 16.94 -9.30 -5.46
C PRO A 62 15.81 -8.88 -4.53
N GLU A 63 16.13 -8.79 -3.24
CA GLU A 63 15.25 -8.18 -2.25
C GLU A 63 15.46 -6.66 -2.19
N GLY A 64 14.38 -5.91 -1.98
CA GLY A 64 14.46 -4.47 -1.79
C GLY A 64 13.22 -3.92 -1.10
N CYS A 65 13.34 -2.71 -0.56
CA CYS A 65 12.24 -2.05 0.10
C CYS A 65 12.32 -0.51 0.00
N PHE A 66 11.16 0.12 -0.04
CA PHE A 66 11.00 1.57 -0.11
C PHE A 66 9.73 2.02 0.63
N THR A 67 9.70 3.27 1.06
CA THR A 67 8.52 3.87 1.68
C THR A 67 7.47 4.17 0.62
N VAL A 68 6.19 4.05 1.01
CA VAL A 68 5.05 4.41 0.17
C VAL A 68 4.15 5.40 0.87
N SER A 69 3.48 6.22 0.07
CA SER A 69 2.35 7.04 0.49
C SER A 69 1.16 6.71 -0.39
N GLY A 70 0.00 6.51 0.20
CA GLY A 70 -1.20 6.13 -0.53
C GLY A 70 -2.42 6.92 -0.13
N ARG A 71 -3.45 6.81 -0.98
CA ARG A 71 -4.77 7.38 -0.74
C ARG A 71 -5.87 6.41 -1.15
N THR A 72 -6.93 6.39 -0.37
CA THR A 72 -8.16 5.66 -0.63
C THR A 72 -9.19 6.60 -1.23
N ARG A 73 -9.81 6.16 -2.32
CA ARG A 73 -10.90 6.87 -2.99
C ARG A 73 -12.24 6.39 -2.45
N SER A 74 -13.26 7.22 -2.59
CA SER A 74 -14.63 6.93 -2.12
C SER A 74 -15.27 5.71 -2.79
N ASP A 75 -14.77 5.29 -3.95
CA ASP A 75 -15.21 4.09 -4.66
C ASP A 75 -14.44 2.82 -4.25
N GLY A 76 -13.57 2.90 -3.24
CA GLY A 76 -12.75 1.78 -2.75
C GLY A 76 -11.47 1.54 -3.54
N ALA A 77 -11.15 2.38 -4.53
CA ALA A 77 -9.87 2.34 -5.22
C ALA A 77 -8.73 2.89 -4.35
N LEU A 78 -7.54 2.33 -4.52
CA LEU A 78 -6.31 2.73 -3.84
C LEU A 78 -5.29 3.18 -4.87
N ASP A 79 -4.69 4.34 -4.62
CA ASP A 79 -3.52 4.82 -5.34
C ASP A 79 -2.35 4.86 -4.35
N ILE A 80 -1.27 4.13 -4.63
CA ILE A 80 -0.09 4.01 -3.76
C ILE A 80 1.13 4.44 -4.56
N ALA A 81 1.80 5.50 -4.12
CA ALA A 81 2.99 6.03 -4.75
C ALA A 81 4.26 5.57 -4.02
N GLY A 82 5.24 5.08 -4.78
CA GLY A 82 6.57 4.78 -4.28
C GLY A 82 7.37 6.05 -3.99
N SER A 83 8.04 6.10 -2.85
CA SER A 83 8.79 7.28 -2.39
C SER A 83 10.28 6.98 -2.18
N ALA A 84 10.76 6.93 -0.94
CA ALA A 84 12.18 6.85 -0.63
C ALA A 84 12.65 5.40 -0.48
N TRP A 85 13.79 5.07 -1.06
CA TRP A 85 14.41 3.77 -0.89
C TRP A 85 14.95 3.57 0.52
N ILE A 86 14.63 2.42 1.11
CA ILE A 86 15.25 1.93 2.35
C ILE A 86 16.39 0.96 1.97
N LYS A 87 16.12 0.04 1.03
CA LYS A 87 17.10 -0.88 0.44
C LYS A 87 16.88 -0.96 -1.06
N ARG A 88 17.81 -0.39 -1.84
CA ARG A 88 17.74 -0.33 -3.30
C ARG A 88 18.74 -1.28 -3.97
N PRO A 89 18.27 -2.33 -4.68
CA PRO A 89 19.13 -3.08 -5.59
C PRO A 89 19.60 -2.22 -6.77
N ALA A 90 20.79 -2.49 -7.28
CA ALA A 90 21.31 -1.77 -8.44
C ALA A 90 20.39 -1.95 -9.67
N GLY A 91 20.07 -0.85 -10.36
CA GLY A 91 19.21 -0.85 -11.54
C GLY A 91 17.70 -0.89 -11.27
N TYR A 92 17.26 -0.81 -10.01
CA TYR A 92 15.84 -0.82 -9.67
C TYR A 92 15.27 0.60 -9.49
N ILE A 93 14.03 0.77 -9.95
CA ILE A 93 13.20 1.96 -9.73
C ILE A 93 12.03 1.63 -8.80
N THR A 94 11.47 2.64 -8.16
CA THR A 94 10.21 2.49 -7.41
C THR A 94 9.07 2.30 -8.41
N VAL A 95 8.01 1.64 -7.95
CA VAL A 95 6.78 1.46 -8.73
C VAL A 95 5.60 1.95 -7.92
N ASP A 96 4.61 2.47 -8.63
CA ASP A 96 3.32 2.82 -8.06
C ASP A 96 2.38 1.61 -8.16
N LEU A 97 1.47 1.49 -7.19
CA LEU A 97 0.48 0.43 -7.16
C LEU A 97 -0.93 1.01 -7.18
N HIS A 98 -1.79 0.35 -7.95
CA HIS A 98 -3.22 0.63 -7.96
C HIS A 98 -3.96 -0.62 -7.49
N GLY A 99 -4.92 -0.45 -6.61
CA GLY A 99 -5.65 -1.56 -6.01
C GLY A 99 -7.10 -1.20 -5.69
N ARG A 100 -7.82 -2.17 -5.13
CA ARG A 100 -9.18 -1.97 -4.61
C ARG A 100 -9.34 -2.72 -3.28
N VAL A 101 -10.09 -2.13 -2.36
CA VAL A 101 -10.44 -2.74 -1.07
C VAL A 101 -11.78 -3.47 -1.21
N GLY A 102 -11.86 -4.73 -0.78
CA GLY A 102 -13.13 -5.48 -0.68
C GLY A 102 -13.51 -6.35 -1.89
N GLN A 103 -12.54 -7.00 -2.55
CA GLN A 103 -12.78 -8.11 -3.48
C GLN A 103 -12.69 -9.46 -2.75
#